data_AF-W2ZC67-F1
#
_entry.id   AF-W2ZC67-F1
#
_cell.length_a   1.000
_cell.length_b   1.000
_cell.length_c   1.000
_cell.angle_alpha   90.00
_cell.angle_beta   90.00
_cell.angle_gamma   90.00
#
_symmetry.space_group_name_H-M   'P 1'
#
loop_
_entity.id
_entity.type
_entity.pdbx_description
1 polymer ?
#
loop_
_entity_poly.entity_id
_entity_poly.type
_entity_poly.pdbx_seq_one_letter_code
_entity_poly.pdbx_strand_id
1 'polypeptide(L)'
;GQSCAADKLTGITTYFADGKCHKTSSTASYRVTRNADNSASIKTYTDAVCTAGVTLLTVSAADGTSNACTSDAKVYGSGTTPLYLSSTVNYDTKTNSCKSGLPSLVNSAVVAVDVCSATTDCTNQAAPYTGTSCSSTLTYKDDMASAFGSNPYLIVEAYSAGQSCAADKLTGITTYLADGKCHKTDTAKSYRATRKADGSATVQLYSDASCTSAGTLLT
;
A
#
# COMPACT_ATOMS: atom_id res chain seq x y z
N GLY A 1 -9.03 25.56 -32.61
CA GLY A 1 -8.44 24.29 -32.19
C GLY A 1 -7.37 23.92 -33.18
N GLN A 2 -6.12 24.25 -32.87
CA GLN A 2 -5.00 23.66 -33.62
C GLN A 2 -4.80 22.28 -33.02
N SER A 3 -4.87 21.24 -33.86
CA SER A 3 -4.44 19.91 -33.44
C SER A 3 -2.99 20.00 -32.96
N CYS A 4 -2.64 19.25 -31.92
CA CYS A 4 -1.35 19.30 -31.23
C CYS A 4 -0.20 18.86 -32.16
N ALA A 5 0.21 19.76 -33.05
CA ALA A 5 1.28 19.60 -34.01
C ALA A 5 2.63 19.78 -33.30
N ALA A 6 3.61 18.96 -33.67
CA ALA A 6 4.91 18.94 -32.97
C ALA A 6 5.66 20.27 -33.08
N ASP A 7 5.51 20.99 -34.21
CA ASP A 7 6.10 22.31 -34.45
C ASP A 7 5.39 23.45 -33.69
N LYS A 8 4.29 23.16 -32.99
CA LYS A 8 3.53 24.11 -32.15
C LYS A 8 3.64 23.80 -30.65
N LEU A 9 4.49 22.86 -30.25
CA LEU A 9 4.67 22.49 -28.85
C LEU A 9 5.36 23.61 -28.07
N THR A 10 4.66 24.16 -27.07
CA THR A 10 5.17 25.27 -26.23
C THR A 10 5.89 24.79 -24.97
N GLY A 11 5.63 23.56 -24.51
CA GLY A 11 6.28 22.99 -23.33
C GLY A 11 5.82 21.57 -23.01
N ILE A 12 6.59 20.90 -22.15
CA ILE A 12 6.26 19.59 -21.60
C ILE A 12 6.42 19.67 -20.08
N THR A 13 5.40 19.24 -19.36
CA THR A 13 5.46 19.08 -17.90
C THR A 13 5.24 17.62 -17.56
N THR A 14 6.11 17.07 -16.72
CA THR A 14 5.97 15.71 -16.19
C THR A 14 5.65 15.79 -14.70
N TYR A 15 4.64 15.05 -14.26
CA TYR A 15 4.25 14.97 -12.86
C TYR A 15 4.53 13.58 -12.32
N PHE A 16 4.98 13.50 -11.07
CA PHE A 16 5.08 12.22 -10.38
C PHE A 16 3.71 11.86 -9.79
N ALA A 17 3.13 10.77 -10.29
CA ALA A 17 1.77 10.34 -9.95
C ALA A 17 1.75 9.34 -8.78
N ASP A 18 2.29 9.73 -7.63
CA ASP A 18 2.23 8.95 -6.41
C ASP A 18 1.07 9.37 -5.48
N GLY A 19 0.29 10.40 -5.83
CA GLY A 19 -0.77 10.94 -4.98
C GLY A 19 -0.30 11.76 -3.77
N LYS A 20 1.02 11.79 -3.48
CA LYS A 20 1.60 12.65 -2.44
C LYS A 20 1.63 14.10 -2.88
N CYS A 21 1.77 14.99 -1.90
CA CYS A 21 2.04 16.39 -2.15
C CYS A 21 3.48 16.59 -2.59
N HIS A 22 3.67 17.22 -3.75
CA HIS A 22 4.97 17.61 -4.27
C HIS A 22 5.06 19.13 -4.33
N LYS A 23 5.97 19.70 -3.53
CA LYS A 23 6.26 21.14 -3.54
C LYS A 23 7.02 21.52 -4.81
N THR A 24 6.55 22.52 -5.54
CA THR A 24 7.24 23.07 -6.71
C THR A 24 7.89 24.42 -6.43
N SER A 25 7.40 25.15 -5.42
CA SER A 25 8.02 26.38 -4.92
C SER A 25 7.57 26.66 -3.49
N SER A 26 8.00 27.78 -2.88
CA SER A 26 7.50 28.22 -1.57
C SER A 26 5.99 28.47 -1.52
N THR A 27 5.34 28.66 -2.67
CA THR A 27 3.92 29.02 -2.78
C THR A 27 3.16 28.15 -3.78
N ALA A 28 3.71 27.00 -4.18
CA ALA A 28 3.03 26.11 -5.11
C ALA A 28 3.40 24.65 -4.89
N SER A 29 2.44 23.77 -5.18
CA SER A 29 2.58 22.32 -5.07
C SER A 29 1.58 21.62 -5.99
N TYR A 30 1.73 20.30 -6.14
CA TYR A 30 0.79 19.46 -6.88
C TYR A 30 0.56 18.10 -6.20
N ARG A 31 -0.55 17.46 -6.58
CA ARG A 31 -0.83 16.03 -6.36
C ARG A 31 -1.33 15.44 -7.65
N VAL A 32 -0.81 14.28 -8.04
CA VAL A 32 -1.29 13.56 -9.22
C VAL A 32 -1.62 12.13 -8.87
N THR A 33 -2.78 11.66 -9.33
CA THR A 33 -3.14 10.25 -9.32
C THR A 33 -3.32 9.75 -10.74
N ARG A 34 -2.88 8.51 -11.01
CA ARG A 34 -3.11 7.78 -12.26
C ARG A 34 -3.68 6.42 -11.92
N ASN A 35 -4.83 6.11 -12.47
CA ASN A 35 -5.56 4.87 -12.24
C ASN A 35 -5.12 3.79 -13.24
N ALA A 36 -5.47 2.54 -12.95
CA ALA A 36 -5.13 1.40 -13.81
C ALA A 36 -5.82 1.44 -15.18
N ASP A 37 -6.95 2.14 -15.30
CA ASP A 37 -7.66 2.39 -16.55
C ASP A 37 -7.08 3.55 -17.38
N ASN A 38 -5.90 4.07 -16.98
CA ASN A 38 -5.21 5.23 -17.55
C ASN A 38 -5.92 6.57 -17.34
N SER A 39 -7.03 6.64 -16.61
CA SER A 39 -7.56 7.92 -16.15
C SER A 39 -6.63 8.55 -15.11
N ALA A 40 -6.62 9.87 -15.02
CA ALA A 40 -5.75 10.58 -14.09
C ALA A 40 -6.41 11.85 -13.54
N SER A 41 -5.94 12.28 -12.38
CA SER A 41 -6.28 13.58 -11.80
C SER A 41 -5.00 14.34 -11.49
N ILE A 42 -4.88 15.57 -11.99
CA ILE A 42 -3.77 16.48 -11.70
C ILE A 42 -4.35 17.64 -10.92
N LYS A 43 -3.94 17.77 -9.66
CA LYS A 43 -4.30 18.91 -8.81
C LYS A 43 -3.08 19.79 -8.61
N THR A 44 -3.19 21.06 -8.95
CA THR A 44 -2.18 22.08 -8.62
C THR A 44 -2.73 23.01 -7.55
N TYR A 45 -1.86 23.48 -6.67
CA TYR A 45 -2.21 24.27 -5.48
C TYR A 45 -1.41 25.57 -5.46
N THR A 46 -1.99 26.60 -4.87
CA THR A 46 -1.33 27.91 -4.65
C THR A 46 -0.66 28.01 -3.28
N ASP A 47 -0.37 26.87 -2.66
CA ASP A 47 0.45 26.73 -1.47
C ASP A 47 1.46 25.60 -1.65
N ALA A 48 2.38 25.45 -0.70
CA ALA A 48 3.43 24.43 -0.74
C ALA A 48 3.04 23.07 -0.11
N VAL A 49 1.84 22.93 0.44
CA VAL A 49 1.41 21.81 1.31
C VAL A 49 0.12 21.12 0.83
N CYS A 50 -0.34 21.47 -0.38
CA CYS A 50 -1.49 20.91 -1.06
C CYS A 50 -2.82 21.08 -0.31
N THR A 51 -3.09 22.27 0.21
CA THR A 51 -4.32 22.54 1.00
C THR A 51 -5.29 23.55 0.39
N ALA A 52 -4.82 24.52 -0.40
CA ALA A 52 -5.58 25.67 -0.86
C ALA A 52 -5.32 25.98 -2.34
N GLY A 53 -6.24 26.75 -2.95
CA GLY A 53 -6.15 27.22 -4.33
C GLY A 53 -6.07 26.09 -5.36
N VAL A 54 -6.91 25.07 -5.19
CA VAL A 54 -6.86 23.86 -6.03
C VAL A 54 -7.40 24.15 -7.43
N THR A 55 -6.60 23.85 -8.44
CA THR A 55 -7.06 23.65 -9.82
C THR A 55 -6.97 22.17 -10.14
N LEU A 56 -8.05 21.59 -10.67
CA LEU A 56 -8.13 20.18 -11.03
C LEU A 56 -8.22 20.03 -12.55
N LEU A 57 -7.30 19.26 -13.12
CA LEU A 57 -7.38 18.71 -14.45
C LEU A 57 -7.68 17.21 -14.35
N THR A 58 -8.78 16.78 -14.95
CA THR A 58 -9.16 15.36 -15.05
C THR A 58 -8.83 14.86 -16.44
N VAL A 59 -8.23 13.68 -16.52
CA VAL A 59 -7.92 12.97 -17.75
C VAL A 59 -8.80 11.73 -17.79
N SER A 60 -9.62 11.59 -18.84
CA SER A 60 -10.42 10.39 -19.02
C SER A 60 -9.53 9.19 -19.38
N ALA A 61 -10.04 7.97 -19.15
CA ALA A 61 -9.35 6.74 -19.58
C ALA A 61 -9.04 6.73 -21.09
N ALA A 62 -9.95 7.28 -21.90
CA ALA A 62 -9.78 7.36 -23.36
C ALA A 62 -8.66 8.33 -23.74
N ASP A 63 -8.61 9.51 -23.11
CA ASP A 63 -7.56 10.51 -23.37
C ASP A 63 -6.19 9.97 -22.94
N GLY A 64 -6.10 9.40 -21.73
CA GLY A 64 -4.85 8.86 -21.18
C GLY A 64 -4.31 7.63 -21.91
N THR A 65 -5.14 6.96 -22.72
CA THR A 65 -4.76 5.82 -23.55
C THR A 65 -4.40 6.23 -24.99
N SER A 66 -5.18 7.14 -25.57
CA SER A 66 -5.06 7.49 -26.99
C SER A 66 -3.81 8.31 -27.31
N ASN A 67 -3.23 9.00 -26.32
CA ASN A 67 -2.20 10.02 -26.51
C ASN A 67 -2.60 11.05 -27.57
N ALA A 68 -3.92 11.22 -27.77
CA ALA A 68 -4.48 12.13 -28.75
C ALA A 68 -4.43 13.56 -28.23
N CYS A 69 -4.55 14.51 -29.15
CA CYS A 69 -4.73 15.89 -28.78
C CYS A 69 -6.17 16.11 -28.32
N THR A 70 -6.35 16.55 -27.09
CA THR A 70 -7.65 16.99 -26.56
C THR A 70 -7.55 18.48 -26.29
N SER A 71 -8.29 19.28 -27.08
CA SER A 71 -8.14 20.73 -27.16
C SER A 71 -6.73 21.15 -27.58
N ASP A 72 -5.91 21.66 -26.65
CA ASP A 72 -4.56 22.18 -26.89
C ASP A 72 -3.48 21.38 -26.15
N ALA A 73 -3.83 20.21 -25.57
CA ALA A 73 -2.92 19.39 -24.78
C ALA A 73 -2.96 17.90 -25.16
N LYS A 74 -1.83 17.22 -24.94
CA LYS A 74 -1.74 15.76 -24.88
C LYS A 74 -1.36 15.36 -23.45
N VAL A 75 -2.13 14.48 -22.83
CA VAL A 75 -1.81 13.98 -21.49
C VAL A 75 -1.66 12.47 -21.55
N TYR A 76 -0.47 11.99 -21.17
CA TYR A 76 -0.11 10.59 -21.21
C TYR A 76 0.97 10.28 -20.17
N GLY A 77 1.17 9.00 -19.90
CA GLY A 77 2.14 8.54 -18.90
C GLY A 77 2.08 7.03 -18.71
N SER A 78 2.83 6.54 -17.73
CA SER A 78 2.92 5.11 -17.40
C SER A 78 2.81 4.90 -15.89
N GLY A 79 2.56 3.65 -15.51
CA GLY A 79 2.39 3.24 -14.12
C GLY A 79 1.03 3.57 -13.52
N THR A 80 0.82 3.12 -12.29
CA THR A 80 -0.41 3.36 -11.53
C THR A 80 0.00 3.90 -10.18
N THR A 81 -0.73 4.89 -9.67
CA THR A 81 -0.55 5.37 -8.30
C THR A 81 -0.77 4.20 -7.34
N PRO A 82 0.19 3.89 -6.45
CA PRO A 82 0.02 2.79 -5.52
C PRO A 82 -1.04 3.10 -4.47
N LEU A 83 -1.55 2.05 -3.84
CA LEU A 83 -2.35 2.17 -2.62
C LEU A 83 -1.41 2.33 -1.44
N TYR A 84 -1.78 3.19 -0.49
CA TYR A 84 -1.01 3.43 0.72
C TYR A 84 -1.47 2.52 1.84
N LEU A 85 -0.52 2.02 2.62
CA LEU A 85 -0.74 1.01 3.63
C LEU A 85 -0.31 1.52 5.00
N SER A 86 -1.20 1.36 5.99
CA SER A 86 -0.86 1.43 7.40
C SER A 86 -0.83 0.02 7.95
N SER A 87 0.32 -0.41 8.47
CA SER A 87 0.56 -1.78 8.90
C SER A 87 0.75 -1.85 10.41
N THR A 88 -0.07 -2.64 11.08
CA THR A 88 0.20 -3.09 12.44
C THR A 88 1.16 -4.27 12.37
N VAL A 89 2.35 -4.10 12.96
CA VAL A 89 3.41 -5.11 12.98
C VAL A 89 3.49 -5.72 14.36
N ASN A 90 3.20 -7.02 14.47
CA ASN A 90 3.26 -7.79 15.71
C ASN A 90 4.64 -8.42 15.89
N TYR A 91 5.12 -8.41 17.12
CA TYR A 91 6.34 -9.06 17.57
C TYR A 91 6.07 -9.88 18.83
N ASP A 92 6.69 -11.05 18.92
CA ASP A 92 6.57 -11.89 20.11
C ASP A 92 7.39 -11.35 21.30
N THR A 93 8.36 -10.46 21.03
CA THR A 93 9.22 -9.83 22.05
C THR A 93 9.31 -8.31 21.84
N LYS A 94 9.64 -7.56 22.90
CA LYS A 94 9.76 -6.08 22.86
C LYS A 94 11.10 -5.59 22.31
N THR A 95 11.80 -6.40 21.51
CA THR A 95 13.11 -6.01 20.97
C THR A 95 12.98 -4.78 20.06
N ASN A 96 14.00 -3.91 20.06
CA ASN A 96 14.09 -2.72 19.21
C ASN A 96 12.85 -1.81 19.24
N SER A 97 12.09 -1.80 20.34
CA SER A 97 10.91 -0.94 20.50
C SER A 97 9.88 -1.11 19.38
N CYS A 98 9.69 -2.35 18.88
CA CYS A 98 8.76 -2.68 17.80
C CYS A 98 9.03 -1.95 16.46
N LYS A 99 10.25 -1.42 16.28
CA LYS A 99 10.68 -0.76 15.04
C LYS A 99 11.25 -1.73 14.02
N SER A 100 11.88 -2.80 14.50
CA SER A 100 12.64 -3.75 13.68
C SER A 100 12.83 -5.08 14.40
N GLY A 101 13.22 -6.10 13.66
CA GLY A 101 13.28 -7.49 14.11
C GLY A 101 12.35 -8.35 13.27
N LEU A 102 12.33 -9.66 13.54
CA LEU A 102 11.45 -10.60 12.84
C LEU A 102 10.00 -10.41 13.33
N PRO A 103 9.06 -9.96 12.47
CA PRO A 103 7.65 -9.89 12.84
C PRO A 103 7.05 -11.29 12.95
N SER A 104 6.10 -11.46 13.87
CA SER A 104 5.23 -12.63 13.87
C SER A 104 3.98 -12.41 13.02
N LEU A 105 3.50 -11.19 12.83
CA LEU A 105 2.34 -10.91 11.96
C LEU A 105 2.43 -9.47 11.46
N VAL A 106 2.03 -9.22 10.22
CA VAL A 106 1.83 -7.87 9.70
C VAL A 106 0.41 -7.78 9.18
N ASN A 107 -0.40 -6.87 9.73
CA ASN A 107 -1.74 -6.62 9.24
C ASN A 107 -1.84 -5.20 8.68
N SER A 108 -2.02 -5.09 7.38
CA SER A 108 -1.99 -3.85 6.61
C SER A 108 -3.37 -3.48 6.12
N ALA A 109 -3.79 -2.24 6.38
CA ALA A 109 -5.02 -1.67 5.84
C ALA A 109 -4.69 -0.63 4.76
N VAL A 110 -5.52 -0.55 3.72
CA VAL A 110 -5.45 0.54 2.75
C VAL A 110 -5.93 1.83 3.39
N VAL A 111 -5.11 2.88 3.32
CA VAL A 111 -5.37 4.21 3.90
C VAL A 111 -5.11 5.30 2.88
N ALA A 112 -5.55 6.52 3.17
CA ALA A 112 -5.14 7.67 2.37
C ALA A 112 -3.65 7.99 2.58
N VAL A 113 -3.02 8.53 1.53
CA VAL A 113 -1.56 8.71 1.37
C VAL A 113 -0.83 9.35 2.55
N ASP A 114 -1.46 10.31 3.26
CA ASP A 114 -0.82 11.06 4.35
C ASP A 114 -1.39 10.71 5.73
N VAL A 115 -2.16 9.64 5.84
CA VAL A 115 -2.82 9.26 7.11
C VAL A 115 -1.91 8.43 8.02
N CYS A 116 -0.99 7.66 7.44
CA CYS A 116 -0.15 6.77 8.23
C CYS A 116 0.98 7.53 8.94
N SER A 117 1.17 7.24 10.23
CA SER A 117 2.30 7.69 11.03
C SER A 117 2.97 6.49 11.69
N ALA A 118 4.25 6.28 11.41
CA ALA A 118 5.02 5.17 11.97
C ALA A 118 5.32 5.40 13.45
N THR A 119 5.23 4.35 14.25
CA THR A 119 5.48 4.49 15.69
C THR A 119 6.98 4.45 15.99
N THR A 120 7.39 5.20 17.01
CA THR A 120 8.77 5.21 17.50
C THR A 120 8.97 4.34 18.76
N ASP A 121 7.92 3.70 19.24
CA ASP A 121 7.97 2.66 20.26
C ASP A 121 6.80 1.69 20.06
N CYS A 122 6.78 0.60 20.83
CA CYS A 122 5.65 -0.29 20.90
C CYS A 122 4.43 0.48 21.43
N THR A 123 3.26 0.25 20.82
CA THR A 123 2.00 0.89 21.22
C THR A 123 1.38 0.24 22.45
N ASN A 124 1.82 -0.97 22.80
CA ASN A 124 1.34 -1.75 23.93
C ASN A 124 2.50 -2.34 24.77
N GLN A 125 2.14 -2.83 25.96
CA GLN A 125 3.10 -3.23 27.00
C GLN A 125 3.18 -4.75 27.21
N ALA A 126 2.50 -5.55 26.40
CA ALA A 126 2.47 -7.01 26.50
C ALA A 126 2.44 -7.66 25.11
N ALA A 127 2.89 -8.91 25.03
CA ALA A 127 2.89 -9.66 23.78
C ALA A 127 1.46 -10.04 23.32
N PRO A 128 1.17 -10.04 22.01
CA PRO A 128 2.07 -9.60 20.93
C PRO A 128 2.29 -8.08 21.00
N TYR A 129 3.56 -7.67 20.99
CA TYR A 129 3.91 -6.26 21.00
C TYR A 129 3.69 -5.69 19.61
N THR A 130 3.17 -4.47 19.50
CA THR A 130 2.76 -3.90 18.22
C THR A 130 3.40 -2.55 17.94
N GLY A 131 3.84 -2.36 16.70
CA GLY A 131 4.21 -1.06 16.14
C GLY A 131 3.42 -0.76 14.87
N THR A 132 3.51 0.49 14.40
CA THR A 132 2.94 0.90 13.11
C THR A 132 4.05 1.16 12.11
N SER A 133 3.96 0.58 10.92
CA SER A 133 4.79 0.93 9.77
C SER A 133 3.94 1.44 8.60
N CYS A 134 4.50 2.37 7.85
CA CYS A 134 3.86 2.98 6.69
C CYS A 134 4.54 2.49 5.42
N SER A 135 3.75 2.02 4.45
CA SER A 135 4.24 1.46 3.20
C SER A 135 3.24 1.76 2.07
N SER A 136 3.43 1.15 0.92
CA SER A 136 2.50 1.18 -0.20
C SER A 136 2.53 -0.16 -0.94
N THR A 137 1.53 -0.44 -1.76
CA THR A 137 1.52 -1.64 -2.61
C THR A 137 2.69 -1.71 -3.59
N LEU A 138 3.38 -0.58 -3.85
CA LEU A 138 4.58 -0.54 -4.67
C LEU A 138 5.79 -1.21 -3.99
N THR A 139 5.98 -0.97 -2.69
CA THR A 139 7.17 -1.42 -1.93
C THR A 139 6.86 -2.59 -0.99
N TYR A 140 5.59 -2.92 -0.78
CA TYR A 140 5.17 -3.88 0.25
C TYR A 140 5.93 -5.22 0.21
N LYS A 141 6.12 -5.78 -0.99
CA LYS A 141 6.82 -7.07 -1.12
C LYS A 141 8.28 -6.99 -0.70
N ASP A 142 8.96 -5.90 -1.04
CA ASP A 142 10.36 -5.65 -0.67
C ASP A 142 10.47 -5.33 0.82
N ASP A 143 9.52 -4.58 1.37
CA ASP A 143 9.42 -4.27 2.80
C ASP A 143 9.24 -5.56 3.62
N MET A 144 8.37 -6.48 3.17
CA MET A 144 8.18 -7.78 3.83
C MET A 144 9.40 -8.69 3.66
N ALA A 145 10.01 -8.74 2.46
CA ALA A 145 11.24 -9.51 2.25
C ALA A 145 12.37 -9.05 3.19
N SER A 146 12.50 -7.73 3.39
CA SER A 146 13.46 -7.14 4.31
C SER A 146 13.13 -7.46 5.78
N ALA A 147 11.86 -7.32 6.19
CA ALA A 147 11.44 -7.56 7.57
C ALA A 147 11.55 -9.02 8.00
N PHE A 148 11.19 -9.97 7.13
CA PHE A 148 11.25 -11.40 7.42
C PHE A 148 12.62 -12.02 7.13
N GLY A 149 13.45 -11.39 6.29
CA GLY A 149 14.77 -11.88 5.92
C GLY A 149 14.70 -13.27 5.29
N SER A 150 15.50 -14.21 5.78
CA SER A 150 15.51 -15.60 5.31
C SER A 150 14.36 -16.47 5.83
N ASN A 151 13.49 -15.92 6.69
CA ASN A 151 12.40 -16.70 7.27
C ASN A 151 11.23 -16.82 6.29
N PRO A 152 10.58 -17.99 6.21
CA PRO A 152 9.42 -18.16 5.33
C PRO A 152 8.23 -17.33 5.84
N TYR A 153 7.52 -16.68 4.92
CA TYR A 153 6.30 -15.94 5.21
C TYR A 153 5.26 -16.13 4.10
N LEU A 154 4.00 -15.87 4.43
CA LEU A 154 2.87 -15.92 3.50
C LEU A 154 2.15 -14.58 3.48
N ILE A 155 1.93 -14.02 2.29
CA ILE A 155 1.14 -12.81 2.07
C ILE A 155 -0.25 -13.23 1.63
N VAL A 156 -1.28 -12.75 2.32
CA VAL A 156 -2.69 -12.92 1.98
C VAL A 156 -3.31 -11.56 1.72
N GLU A 157 -3.74 -11.31 0.49
CA GLU A 157 -4.41 -10.07 0.11
C GLU A 157 -5.94 -10.25 0.23
N ALA A 158 -6.59 -9.32 0.91
CA ALA A 158 -8.04 -9.26 1.02
C ALA A 158 -8.59 -8.24 0.02
N TYR A 159 -9.61 -8.64 -0.72
CA TYR A 159 -10.32 -7.80 -1.68
C TYR A 159 -11.78 -7.67 -1.31
N SER A 160 -12.42 -6.63 -1.82
CA SER A 160 -13.87 -6.50 -1.74
C SER A 160 -14.55 -7.71 -2.40
N ALA A 161 -15.62 -8.21 -1.79
CA ALA A 161 -16.29 -9.43 -2.24
C ALA A 161 -16.78 -9.31 -3.70
N GLY A 162 -16.58 -10.38 -4.47
CA GLY A 162 -17.00 -10.45 -5.88
C GLY A 162 -16.16 -9.60 -6.85
N GLN A 163 -15.05 -9.02 -6.41
CA GLN A 163 -14.23 -8.13 -7.25
C GLN A 163 -13.05 -8.82 -7.96
N SER A 164 -13.02 -10.16 -8.01
CA SER A 164 -12.02 -10.93 -8.77
C SER A 164 -10.57 -10.48 -8.55
N CYS A 165 -10.22 -10.10 -7.31
CA CYS A 165 -8.89 -9.60 -6.94
C CYS A 165 -8.43 -8.36 -7.72
N ALA A 166 -9.36 -7.49 -8.14
CA ALA A 166 -9.04 -6.23 -8.81
C ALA A 166 -8.19 -5.33 -7.88
N ALA A 167 -7.09 -4.79 -8.42
CA ALA A 167 -6.10 -4.05 -7.63
C ALA A 167 -6.68 -2.83 -6.89
N ASP A 168 -7.63 -2.12 -7.51
CA ASP A 168 -8.33 -0.97 -6.92
C ASP A 168 -9.40 -1.38 -5.88
N LYS A 169 -9.59 -2.68 -5.66
CA LYS A 169 -10.53 -3.27 -4.71
C LYS A 169 -9.84 -3.98 -3.55
N LEU A 170 -8.52 -3.86 -3.43
CA LEU A 170 -7.75 -4.31 -2.29
C LEU A 170 -8.23 -3.58 -1.02
N THR A 171 -8.53 -4.32 0.03
CA THR A 171 -9.00 -3.79 1.32
C THR A 171 -7.97 -3.96 2.44
N GLY A 172 -7.12 -4.98 2.33
CA GLY A 172 -6.04 -5.19 3.29
C GLY A 172 -5.08 -6.30 2.84
N ILE A 173 -3.98 -6.41 3.57
CA ILE A 173 -2.97 -7.45 3.36
C ILE A 173 -2.56 -7.98 4.72
N THR A 174 -2.51 -9.30 4.88
CA THR A 174 -1.98 -9.94 6.09
C THR A 174 -0.77 -10.79 5.73
N THR A 175 0.36 -10.53 6.38
CA THR A 175 1.59 -11.34 6.23
C THR A 175 1.85 -12.14 7.49
N TYR A 176 1.95 -13.46 7.33
CA TYR A 176 2.14 -14.43 8.41
C TYR A 176 3.57 -14.99 8.38
N LEU A 177 4.21 -15.07 9.55
CA LEU A 177 5.43 -15.87 9.72
C LEU A 177 5.07 -17.36 9.57
N ALA A 178 5.68 -18.04 8.60
CA ALA A 178 5.30 -19.39 8.19
C ALA A 178 6.26 -20.46 8.70
N ASP A 179 6.61 -20.39 9.98
CA ASP A 179 7.61 -21.26 10.63
C ASP A 179 7.00 -22.52 11.31
N GLY A 180 5.68 -22.71 11.17
CA GLY A 180 4.93 -23.83 11.76
C GLY A 180 4.61 -23.69 13.25
N LYS A 181 5.10 -22.63 13.93
CA LYS A 181 4.84 -22.37 15.34
C LYS A 181 3.50 -21.65 15.54
N CYS A 182 3.04 -21.68 16.79
CA CYS A 182 1.85 -20.96 17.20
C CYS A 182 2.21 -19.51 17.51
N HIS A 183 1.60 -18.56 16.80
CA HIS A 183 1.78 -17.13 17.03
C HIS A 183 0.46 -16.49 17.42
N LYS A 184 0.47 -15.63 18.43
CA LYS A 184 -0.71 -14.88 18.86
C LYS A 184 -0.98 -13.74 17.88
N THR A 185 -2.23 -13.63 17.43
CA THR A 185 -2.68 -12.44 16.70
C THR A 185 -3.14 -11.35 17.65
N ASP A 186 -3.68 -11.75 18.81
CA ASP A 186 -4.08 -10.90 19.92
C ASP A 186 -4.09 -11.72 21.24
N THR A 187 -4.78 -11.25 22.28
CA THR A 187 -4.86 -11.94 23.59
C THR A 187 -5.73 -13.20 23.58
N ALA A 188 -6.61 -13.34 22.59
CA ALA A 188 -7.63 -14.39 22.50
C ALA A 188 -7.47 -15.29 21.26
N LYS A 189 -6.73 -14.87 20.23
CA LYS A 189 -6.62 -15.59 18.95
C LYS A 189 -5.16 -15.85 18.57
N SER A 190 -4.96 -16.87 17.74
CA SER A 190 -3.65 -17.27 17.26
C SER A 190 -3.72 -17.88 15.87
N TYR A 191 -2.55 -18.14 15.28
CA TYR A 191 -2.44 -18.80 13.99
C TYR A 191 -1.22 -19.73 13.96
N ARG A 192 -1.24 -20.69 13.02
CA ARG A 192 -0.05 -21.41 12.55
C ARG A 192 0.01 -21.29 11.04
N ALA A 193 1.14 -20.85 10.50
CA ALA A 193 1.37 -20.83 9.07
C ALA A 193 2.55 -21.74 8.70
N THR A 194 2.48 -22.37 7.54
CA THR A 194 3.56 -23.22 7.03
C THR A 194 3.74 -22.96 5.54
N ARG A 195 4.98 -22.89 5.09
CA ARG A 195 5.34 -22.90 3.66
C ARG A 195 6.34 -24.02 3.42
N LYS A 196 5.99 -24.98 2.56
CA LYS A 196 6.83 -26.13 2.26
C LYS A 196 7.69 -25.89 1.02
N ALA A 197 8.72 -26.72 0.84
CA ALA A 197 9.63 -26.66 -0.30
C ALA A 197 8.93 -26.96 -1.65
N ASP A 198 7.83 -27.70 -1.63
CA ASP A 198 6.98 -27.97 -2.80
C ASP A 198 6.11 -26.78 -3.21
N GLY A 199 6.22 -25.65 -2.50
CA GLY A 199 5.44 -24.44 -2.73
C GLY A 199 4.08 -24.42 -2.04
N SER A 200 3.63 -25.54 -1.46
CA SER A 200 2.38 -25.57 -0.71
C SER A 200 2.45 -24.72 0.56
N ALA A 201 1.34 -24.06 0.85
CA ALA A 201 1.23 -23.10 1.93
C ALA A 201 -0.07 -23.33 2.69
N THR A 202 -0.05 -23.12 4.00
CA THR A 202 -1.27 -23.10 4.80
C THR A 202 -1.21 -22.01 5.87
N VAL A 203 -2.37 -21.46 6.22
CA VAL A 203 -2.56 -20.65 7.42
C VAL A 203 -3.79 -21.17 8.15
N GLN A 204 -3.58 -21.81 9.30
CA GLN A 204 -4.65 -22.21 10.20
C GLN A 204 -4.88 -21.11 11.23
N LEU A 205 -6.06 -20.51 11.21
CA LEU A 205 -6.50 -19.55 12.23
C LEU A 205 -7.12 -20.32 13.40
N TYR A 206 -6.97 -19.80 14.61
CA TYR A 206 -7.52 -20.36 15.84
C TYR A 206 -8.32 -19.31 16.61
N SER A 207 -9.40 -19.75 17.24
CA SER A 207 -10.26 -18.90 18.07
C SER A 207 -9.75 -18.76 19.52
N ASP A 208 -8.66 -19.46 19.87
CA ASP A 208 -7.93 -19.34 21.12
C ASP A 208 -6.49 -18.86 20.89
N ALA A 209 -5.80 -18.43 21.95
CA ALA A 209 -4.42 -17.94 21.89
C ALA A 209 -3.34 -19.05 21.96
N SER A 210 -3.72 -20.32 22.09
CA SER A 210 -2.81 -21.47 22.28
C SER A 210 -2.79 -22.43 21.08
N CYS A 211 -3.42 -22.05 19.96
CA CYS A 211 -3.58 -22.87 18.77
C CYS A 211 -4.21 -24.25 19.02
N THR A 212 -5.33 -24.29 19.75
CA THR A 212 -6.02 -25.54 20.12
C THR A 212 -7.41 -25.69 19.47
N SER A 213 -8.16 -24.60 19.37
CA SER A 213 -9.50 -24.49 18.78
C SER A 213 -9.39 -24.02 17.33
N ALA A 214 -9.26 -24.96 16.40
CA ALA A 214 -9.12 -24.67 14.98
C ALA A 214 -10.35 -23.93 14.43
N GLY A 215 -10.10 -22.83 13.72
CA GLY A 215 -11.07 -22.09 12.92
C GLY A 215 -10.82 -22.28 11.42
N THR A 216 -10.91 -21.19 10.67
CA THR A 216 -10.70 -21.19 9.21
C THR A 216 -9.28 -21.61 8.85
N LEU A 217 -9.17 -22.49 7.85
CA LEU A 217 -7.93 -22.86 7.18
C LEU A 217 -7.86 -22.15 5.83
N LEU A 218 -6.72 -21.51 5.56
CA LEU A 218 -6.35 -20.98 4.25
C LEU A 218 -5.31 -21.92 3.63
N THR A 219 -5.47 -22.24 2.34
CA THR A 219 -4.60 -23.15 1.56
C THR A 219 -4.31 -22.57 0.18
#